data_AF-A0A4Z1DEH4-F1
#
_entry.id   AF-A0A4Z1DEH4-F1
#
_cell.length_a   1.000
_cell.length_b   1.000
_cell.length_c   1.000
_cell.angle_alpha   90.00
_cell.angle_beta   90.00
_cell.angle_gamma   90.00
#
_symmetry.space_group_name_H-M   'P 1'
#
loop_
_entity.id
_entity.type
_entity.pdbx_description
1 polymer ?
#
loop_
_entity_poly.entity_id
_entity_poly.type
_entity_poly.pdbx_seq_one_letter_code
_entity_poly.pdbx_strand_id
1 'polypeptide(L)'
;MSERAPPHQDRGNCCRISESGPSSRRHPIIIITHEDPIGRGPANYMIHADLSDPQDDWREQLWTRRLTEDTFEVACLPFFTYGIFYRDVVTIDSNHLVNKVLRKSGHRTLRVALVADHVDRDQVHELLHGKAVDAGLPCEWLQGTYLAVDLPPGADEAPFVEALEPLAHAGALHWEIDS
;
A
#
# COMPACT_ATOMS: atom_id res chain seq x y z
N MET A 1 -33.57 32.48 5.73
CA MET A 1 -32.15 32.16 5.50
C MET A 1 -31.98 30.70 5.88
N SER A 2 -31.96 29.82 4.87
CA SER A 2 -31.86 28.37 5.05
C SER A 2 -30.60 27.94 4.32
N GLU A 3 -29.53 27.69 5.08
CA GLU A 3 -28.27 27.22 4.55
C GLU A 3 -28.44 25.76 4.13
N ARG A 4 -28.23 25.52 2.84
CA ARG A 4 -28.21 24.20 2.22
C ARG A 4 -26.97 23.46 2.73
N ALA A 5 -27.17 22.23 3.19
CA ALA A 5 -26.08 21.28 3.40
C ALA A 5 -25.28 21.11 2.09
N PRO A 6 -23.95 20.99 2.14
CA PRO A 6 -23.15 20.73 0.96
C PRO A 6 -23.43 19.32 0.44
N PRO A 7 -23.35 19.09 -0.88
CA PRO A 7 -23.60 17.78 -1.46
C PRO A 7 -22.51 16.80 -1.01
N HIS A 8 -22.93 15.56 -0.71
CA HIS A 8 -22.05 14.41 -0.53
C HIS A 8 -21.08 14.32 -1.71
N GLN A 9 -19.80 14.57 -1.47
CA GLN A 9 -18.73 14.25 -2.41
C GLN A 9 -18.55 12.74 -2.40
N ASP A 10 -18.76 12.18 -3.58
CA ASP A 10 -18.50 10.81 -4.01
C ASP A 10 -17.11 10.36 -3.53
N ARG A 11 -17.05 9.41 -2.59
CA ARG A 11 -15.82 8.85 -2.01
C ARG A 11 -15.29 7.70 -2.86
N GLY A 12 -15.20 7.92 -4.16
CA GLY A 12 -14.71 6.93 -5.12
C GLY A 12 -13.48 7.44 -5.83
N ASN A 13 -12.30 7.29 -5.22
CA ASN A 13 -11.03 7.05 -5.92
C ASN A 13 -9.92 6.95 -4.87
N CYS A 14 -9.32 5.76 -4.81
CA CYS A 14 -8.32 5.36 -3.83
C CYS A 14 -7.21 4.65 -4.62
N CYS A 15 -6.08 5.31 -4.82
CA CYS A 15 -4.84 4.96 -5.55
C CYS A 15 -4.93 4.67 -7.07
N ARG A 16 -3.81 4.86 -7.79
CA ARG A 16 -3.70 4.69 -9.26
C ARG A 16 -2.45 3.92 -9.69
N ILE A 17 -2.64 3.15 -10.76
CA ILE A 17 -1.58 2.63 -11.63
C ILE A 17 -1.42 3.62 -12.79
N SER A 18 -0.18 4.02 -13.09
CA SER A 18 0.09 4.95 -14.20
C SER A 18 1.26 4.49 -15.07
N GLU A 19 1.14 4.73 -16.37
CA GLU A 19 2.21 4.57 -17.35
C GLU A 19 2.99 5.88 -17.47
N SER A 20 4.32 5.82 -17.53
CA SER A 20 5.14 7.01 -17.78
C SER A 20 5.93 6.91 -19.10
N GLY A 21 5.74 7.91 -19.99
CA GLY A 21 6.70 8.32 -21.04
C GLY A 21 6.37 7.95 -22.51
N PRO A 22 6.76 8.78 -23.51
CA PRO A 22 6.54 8.51 -24.92
C PRO A 22 7.61 7.60 -25.55
N SER A 23 7.15 6.80 -26.51
CA SER A 23 7.85 5.86 -27.38
C SER A 23 9.31 6.19 -27.74
N SER A 24 10.26 5.45 -27.14
CA SER A 24 11.49 5.02 -27.81
C SER A 24 11.95 3.66 -27.30
N ARG A 25 11.60 2.57 -28.00
CA ARG A 25 12.11 1.18 -27.87
C ARG A 25 12.43 0.64 -26.45
N ARG A 26 11.73 1.11 -25.42
CA ARG A 26 11.74 0.58 -24.05
C ARG A 26 10.29 0.39 -23.67
N HIS A 27 9.97 -0.72 -23.01
CA HIS A 27 8.61 -0.99 -22.56
C HIS A 27 8.16 0.13 -21.59
N PRO A 28 6.86 0.46 -21.56
CA PRO A 28 6.35 1.45 -20.62
C PRO A 28 6.61 0.98 -19.20
N ILE A 29 7.18 1.86 -18.37
CA ILE A 29 7.35 1.59 -16.93
C ILE A 29 5.99 1.77 -16.26
N ILE A 30 5.55 0.75 -15.53
CA ILE A 30 4.33 0.79 -14.72
C ILE A 30 4.69 1.25 -13.32
N ILE A 31 4.03 2.32 -12.86
CA ILE A 31 4.22 2.88 -11.52
C ILE A 31 2.95 2.72 -10.70
N ILE A 32 3.07 2.01 -9.58
CA ILE A 32 2.04 1.85 -8.56
C ILE A 32 2.20 2.96 -7.52
N THR A 33 1.13 3.71 -7.24
CA THR A 33 1.19 4.92 -6.40
C THR A 33 0.24 4.83 -5.21
N HIS A 34 0.63 5.37 -4.06
CA HIS A 34 -0.22 5.48 -2.87
C HIS A 34 -0.86 6.88 -2.85
N GLU A 35 -2.19 6.96 -2.83
CA GLU A 35 -2.94 8.22 -2.78
C GLU A 35 -3.07 8.77 -1.36
N ASP A 36 -3.26 7.90 -0.36
CA ASP A 36 -3.43 8.29 1.04
C ASP A 36 -2.49 7.50 1.98
N PRO A 37 -1.17 7.75 1.91
CA PRO A 37 -0.20 7.03 2.72
C PRO A 37 -0.36 7.32 4.22
N ILE A 38 -0.25 6.32 5.08
CA ILE A 38 -0.51 6.45 6.53
C ILE A 38 0.40 7.47 7.24
N GLY A 39 1.60 7.71 6.69
CA GLY A 39 2.57 8.67 7.19
C GLY A 39 2.64 9.97 6.39
N ARG A 40 1.56 10.35 5.67
CA ARG A 40 1.54 11.54 4.82
C ARG A 40 1.86 12.82 5.60
N GLY A 41 2.64 13.67 4.96
CA GLY A 41 3.12 14.94 5.48
C GLY A 41 3.71 15.82 4.36
N PRO A 42 3.82 17.13 4.61
CA PRO A 42 4.18 18.11 3.57
C PRO A 42 5.64 17.99 3.09
N ALA A 43 6.49 17.28 3.82
CA ALA A 43 7.91 17.12 3.54
C ALA A 43 8.29 15.70 3.08
N ASN A 44 7.30 14.87 2.73
CA ASN A 44 7.61 13.53 2.24
C ASN A 44 8.28 13.58 0.86
N TYR A 45 9.25 12.68 0.68
CA TYR A 45 9.94 12.42 -0.58
C TYR A 45 9.40 11.13 -1.20
N MET A 46 9.26 11.11 -2.53
CA MET A 46 8.84 9.93 -3.27
C MET A 46 10.08 9.24 -3.84
N ILE A 47 10.21 7.94 -3.58
CA ILE A 47 11.25 7.06 -4.13
C ILE A 47 10.57 5.86 -4.78
N HIS A 48 11.33 4.97 -5.43
CA HIS A 48 10.77 3.77 -6.02
C HIS A 48 11.41 2.51 -5.46
N ALA A 49 10.63 1.46 -5.27
CA ALA A 49 11.12 0.10 -5.17
C ALA A 49 10.98 -0.60 -6.52
N ASP A 50 11.96 -1.43 -6.84
CA ASP A 50 11.98 -2.21 -8.07
C ASP A 50 11.12 -3.48 -7.89
N LEU A 51 10.23 -3.74 -8.84
CA LEU A 51 9.38 -4.94 -8.89
C LEU A 51 9.71 -5.80 -10.12
N SER A 52 10.87 -5.58 -10.75
CA SER A 52 11.28 -6.28 -11.98
C SER A 52 11.41 -7.80 -11.85
N ASP A 53 11.38 -8.34 -10.63
CA ASP A 53 11.17 -9.76 -10.36
C ASP A 53 9.83 -9.91 -9.60
N PRO A 54 8.73 -10.40 -10.22
CA PRO A 54 8.68 -11.20 -11.46
C PRO A 54 8.35 -10.42 -12.76
N GLN A 55 8.14 -9.11 -12.72
CA GLN A 55 7.59 -8.35 -13.86
C GLN A 55 8.49 -7.17 -14.24
N ASP A 56 9.31 -7.35 -15.27
CA ASP A 56 10.20 -6.31 -15.82
C ASP A 56 9.49 -4.94 -15.95
N ASP A 57 10.22 -3.88 -15.62
CA ASP A 57 9.78 -2.49 -15.75
C ASP A 57 8.60 -2.09 -14.83
N TRP A 58 8.30 -2.85 -13.78
CA TRP A 58 7.37 -2.46 -12.73
C TRP A 58 8.08 -1.81 -11.55
N ARG A 59 7.47 -0.77 -11.01
CA ARG A 59 7.95 -0.06 -9.82
C ARG A 59 6.82 0.28 -8.89
N GLU A 60 7.09 0.18 -7.60
CA GLU A 60 6.21 0.75 -6.58
C GLU A 60 6.78 2.08 -6.10
N GLN A 61 5.98 3.14 -6.16
CA GLN A 61 6.35 4.44 -5.63
C GLN A 61 6.12 4.46 -4.12
N LEU A 62 7.18 4.63 -3.34
CA LEU A 62 7.08 4.71 -1.88
C LEU A 62 7.12 6.16 -1.41
N TRP A 63 6.22 6.51 -0.50
CA TRP A 63 6.32 7.74 0.26
C TRP A 63 7.30 7.56 1.42
N THR A 64 8.18 8.54 1.60
CA THR A 64 9.20 8.50 2.64
C THR A 64 9.36 9.84 3.34
N ARG A 65 9.87 9.83 4.56
CA ARG A 65 10.38 11.02 5.24
C ARG A 65 11.90 11.02 5.11
N ARG A 66 12.46 12.07 4.49
CA ARG A 66 13.91 12.23 4.40
C ARG A 66 14.49 12.48 5.80
N LEU A 67 15.44 11.64 6.23
CA LEU A 67 16.13 11.77 7.53
C LEU A 67 17.48 12.47 7.38
N THR A 68 18.23 12.12 6.35
CA THR A 68 19.50 12.77 5.96
C THR A 68 19.55 12.96 4.45
N GLU A 69 20.69 13.35 3.88
CA GLU A 69 20.84 13.47 2.44
C GLU A 69 20.50 12.16 1.71
N ASP A 70 20.97 11.02 2.22
CA ASP A 70 20.90 9.72 1.55
C ASP A 70 20.04 8.68 2.29
N THR A 71 19.39 9.06 3.39
CA THR A 71 18.56 8.12 4.19
C THR A 71 17.13 8.59 4.32
N PHE A 72 16.22 7.62 4.17
CA PHE A 72 14.79 7.86 4.05
C PHE A 72 14.06 6.84 4.93
N GLU A 73 13.08 7.31 5.71
CA GLU A 73 12.19 6.45 6.47
C GLU A 73 10.90 6.22 5.68
N VAL A 74 10.49 4.97 5.51
CA VAL A 74 9.27 4.61 4.79
C VAL A 74 8.03 5.10 5.55
N ALA A 75 7.14 5.78 4.81
CA ALA A 75 5.97 6.47 5.35
C ALA A 75 4.64 6.00 4.74
N CYS A 76 4.65 4.91 3.97
CA CYS A 76 3.46 4.23 3.46
C CYS A 76 3.52 2.72 3.74
N LEU A 77 2.46 2.00 3.38
CA LEU A 77 2.36 0.54 3.46
C LEU A 77 2.55 -0.10 2.07
N PRO A 78 3.73 -0.68 1.76
CA PRO A 78 3.97 -1.25 0.44
C PRO A 78 3.01 -2.40 0.11
N PHE A 79 2.36 -2.29 -1.04
CA PHE A 79 1.41 -3.26 -1.58
C PHE A 79 2.10 -4.47 -2.21
N PHE A 80 3.28 -4.29 -2.84
CA PHE A 80 3.93 -5.37 -3.60
C PHE A 80 5.43 -5.52 -3.31
N THR A 81 6.06 -4.48 -2.78
CA THR A 81 7.48 -4.52 -2.43
C THR A 81 7.72 -5.39 -1.20
N TYR A 82 8.35 -6.54 -1.39
CA TYR A 82 8.69 -7.43 -0.28
C TYR A 82 9.86 -6.94 0.56
N GLY A 83 9.80 -7.23 1.86
CA GLY A 83 10.92 -6.99 2.77
C GLY A 83 11.25 -5.51 2.95
N ILE A 84 10.30 -4.60 2.73
CA ILE A 84 10.36 -3.19 3.09
C ILE A 84 9.05 -2.84 3.78
N PHE A 85 9.13 -2.29 4.99
CA PHE A 85 7.96 -2.05 5.82
C PHE A 85 7.85 -0.61 6.25
N TYR A 86 6.67 -0.25 6.78
CA TYR A 86 6.47 1.05 7.41
C TYR A 86 7.55 1.32 8.47
N ARG A 87 8.10 2.54 8.44
CA ARG A 87 9.21 3.01 9.30
C ARG A 87 10.55 2.30 9.12
N ASP A 88 10.72 1.41 8.14
CA ASP A 88 12.06 0.98 7.74
C ASP A 88 12.87 2.19 7.27
N VAL A 89 14.18 2.16 7.50
CA VAL A 89 15.10 3.16 6.95
C VAL A 89 15.87 2.57 5.80
N VAL A 90 15.82 3.26 4.66
CA VAL A 90 16.42 2.83 3.40
C VAL A 90 17.37 3.89 2.84
N THR A 91 18.26 3.46 1.96
CA THR A 91 18.97 4.34 1.02
C THR A 91 18.45 4.17 -0.40
N ILE A 92 18.75 5.13 -1.26
CA ILE A 92 18.46 5.08 -2.69
C ILE A 92 19.75 5.12 -3.53
N ASP A 93 19.66 4.65 -4.77
CA ASP A 93 20.69 4.82 -5.78
C ASP A 93 20.53 6.15 -6.54
N SER A 94 21.36 6.38 -7.56
CA SER A 94 21.29 7.58 -8.41
C SER A 94 20.01 7.69 -9.25
N ASN A 95 19.23 6.61 -9.38
CA ASN A 95 17.96 6.57 -10.10
C ASN A 95 16.75 6.72 -9.17
N HIS A 96 16.97 7.06 -7.89
CA HIS A 96 15.95 7.09 -6.85
C HIS A 96 15.25 5.73 -6.61
N LEU A 97 15.93 4.62 -6.94
CA LEU A 97 15.50 3.28 -6.56
C LEU A 97 16.02 2.95 -5.17
N VAL A 98 15.22 2.26 -4.36
CA VAL A 98 15.69 1.69 -3.09
C VAL A 98 16.89 0.79 -3.38
N ASN A 99 18.01 1.09 -2.74
CA ASN A 99 19.26 0.35 -2.89
C ASN A 99 19.45 -0.63 -1.72
N LYS A 100 19.14 -0.20 -0.49
CA LYS A 100 19.35 -1.02 0.71
C LYS A 100 18.45 -0.60 1.87
N VAL A 101 17.96 -1.58 2.62
CA VAL A 101 17.41 -1.37 3.97
C VAL A 101 18.55 -1.26 4.98
N LEU A 102 18.70 -0.09 5.60
CA LEU A 102 19.70 0.18 6.64
C LEU A 102 19.24 -0.24 8.03
N ARG A 103 17.93 -0.10 8.33
CA ARG A 103 17.36 -0.44 9.63
C ARG A 103 15.93 -0.93 9.47
N LYS A 104 15.65 -2.08 10.08
CA LYS A 104 14.31 -2.63 10.21
C LYS A 104 13.54 -1.97 11.35
N SER A 105 12.26 -1.68 11.12
CA SER A 105 11.33 -1.16 12.13
C SER A 105 10.73 -2.27 13.00
N GLY A 106 10.71 -3.50 12.50
CA GLY A 106 10.02 -4.65 13.11
C GLY A 106 8.52 -4.68 12.83
N HIS A 107 8.01 -3.71 12.05
CA HIS A 107 6.66 -3.77 11.50
C HIS A 107 6.59 -4.88 10.44
N ARG A 108 5.39 -5.43 10.27
CA ARG A 108 5.03 -6.37 9.21
C ARG A 108 3.86 -5.78 8.43
N THR A 109 3.59 -6.31 7.25
CA THR A 109 2.42 -5.91 6.45
C THR A 109 1.54 -7.12 6.19
N LEU A 110 0.27 -7.05 6.61
CA LEU A 110 -0.75 -7.96 6.10
C LEU A 110 -1.28 -7.39 4.78
N ARG A 111 -1.24 -8.19 3.72
CA ARG A 111 -1.72 -7.79 2.39
C ARG A 111 -2.90 -8.65 1.98
N VAL A 112 -3.89 -8.02 1.36
CA VAL A 112 -5.08 -8.69 0.83
C VAL A 112 -5.30 -8.22 -0.61
N ALA A 113 -5.54 -9.17 -1.51
CA ALA A 113 -5.98 -8.91 -2.87
C ALA A 113 -7.41 -9.44 -3.05
N LEU A 114 -8.36 -8.55 -3.30
CA LEU A 114 -9.73 -8.92 -3.61
C LEU A 114 -9.83 -9.48 -5.02
N VAL A 115 -10.63 -10.52 -5.22
CA VAL A 115 -10.92 -11.05 -6.55
C VAL A 115 -11.83 -10.07 -7.28
N ALA A 116 -11.34 -9.52 -8.40
CA ALA A 116 -11.95 -8.36 -9.09
C ALA A 116 -13.42 -8.59 -9.50
N ASP A 117 -13.76 -9.81 -9.92
CA ASP A 117 -15.08 -10.19 -10.43
C ASP A 117 -15.95 -10.90 -9.38
N HIS A 118 -15.53 -10.91 -8.10
CA HIS A 118 -16.34 -11.51 -7.04
C HIS A 118 -17.63 -10.70 -6.80
N VAL A 119 -18.78 -11.38 -6.72
CA VAL A 119 -20.10 -10.73 -6.63
C VAL A 119 -20.24 -9.81 -5.42
N ASP A 120 -19.60 -10.18 -4.30
CA ASP A 120 -19.66 -9.43 -3.04
C ASP A 120 -18.44 -8.52 -2.79
N ARG A 121 -17.66 -8.18 -3.82
CA ARG A 121 -16.38 -7.47 -3.66
C ARG A 121 -16.51 -6.18 -2.83
N ASP A 122 -17.52 -5.36 -3.10
CA ASP A 122 -17.71 -4.08 -2.41
C ASP A 122 -18.10 -4.30 -0.93
N GLN A 123 -18.89 -5.34 -0.64
CA GLN A 123 -19.21 -5.72 0.75
C GLN A 123 -17.97 -6.23 1.48
N VAL A 124 -17.11 -6.99 0.80
CA VAL A 124 -15.83 -7.46 1.35
C VAL A 124 -14.91 -6.28 1.62
N HIS A 125 -14.80 -5.31 0.70
CA HIS A 125 -14.04 -4.07 0.91
C HIS A 125 -14.48 -3.36 2.20
N GLU A 126 -15.76 -3.06 2.33
CA GLU A 126 -16.31 -2.34 3.49
C GLU A 126 -16.11 -3.12 4.79
N LEU A 127 -16.30 -4.45 4.75
CA LEU A 127 -16.06 -5.32 5.90
C LEU A 127 -14.60 -5.25 6.39
N LEU A 128 -13.64 -5.35 5.47
CA LEU A 128 -12.22 -5.33 5.81
C LEU A 128 -11.76 -3.95 6.26
N HIS A 129 -12.26 -2.88 5.62
CA HIS A 129 -12.01 -1.51 6.08
C HIS A 129 -12.52 -1.31 7.51
N GLY A 130 -13.78 -1.70 7.79
CA GLY A 130 -14.35 -1.64 9.14
C GLY A 130 -13.52 -2.42 10.17
N LYS A 131 -13.07 -3.62 9.82
CA LYS A 131 -12.22 -4.44 10.71
C LYS A 131 -10.88 -3.78 11.03
N ALA A 132 -10.23 -3.15 10.07
CA ALA A 132 -8.97 -2.43 10.30
C ALA A 132 -9.18 -1.25 11.25
N VAL A 133 -10.26 -0.49 11.03
CA VAL A 133 -10.66 0.63 11.90
C VAL A 133 -10.98 0.16 13.32
N ASP A 134 -11.78 -0.90 13.46
CA ASP A 134 -12.16 -1.45 14.77
C ASP A 134 -10.95 -1.99 15.55
N ALA A 135 -9.98 -2.57 14.85
CA ALA A 135 -8.73 -3.03 15.44
C ALA A 135 -7.72 -1.90 15.72
N GLY A 136 -7.99 -0.68 15.26
CA GLY A 136 -7.06 0.44 15.36
C GLY A 136 -5.77 0.24 14.55
N LEU A 137 -5.82 -0.60 13.51
CA LEU A 137 -4.68 -0.90 12.66
C LEU A 137 -4.68 0.06 11.45
N PRO A 138 -3.59 0.83 11.23
CA PRO A 138 -3.46 1.65 10.03
C PRO A 138 -3.54 0.79 8.77
N CYS A 139 -4.23 1.28 7.75
CA CYS A 139 -4.35 0.58 6.47
C CYS A 139 -4.33 1.55 5.28
N GLU A 140 -3.91 1.03 4.12
CA GLU A 140 -3.98 1.71 2.82
C GLU A 140 -4.67 0.81 1.81
N TRP A 141 -5.34 1.43 0.85
CA TRP A 141 -6.05 0.72 -0.22
C TRP A 141 -5.53 1.13 -1.58
N LEU A 142 -5.25 0.17 -2.46
CA LEU A 142 -4.96 0.39 -3.86
C LEU A 142 -6.14 -0.02 -4.74
N GLN A 143 -6.70 0.95 -5.47
CA GLN A 143 -7.85 0.81 -6.38
C GLN A 143 -9.05 0.11 -5.77
N GLY A 144 -9.23 0.23 -4.46
CA GLY A 144 -10.26 -0.47 -3.69
C GLY A 144 -10.19 -2.01 -3.73
N THR A 145 -9.12 -2.59 -4.28
CA THR A 145 -8.97 -4.02 -4.54
C THR A 145 -7.78 -4.63 -3.83
N TYR A 146 -6.76 -3.85 -3.51
CA TYR A 146 -5.62 -4.29 -2.71
C TYR A 146 -5.62 -3.54 -1.40
N LEU A 147 -5.49 -4.25 -0.29
CA LEU A 147 -5.41 -3.70 1.05
C LEU A 147 -4.05 -4.05 1.64
N ALA A 148 -3.38 -3.06 2.20
CA ALA A 148 -2.21 -3.25 3.06
C ALA A 148 -2.56 -2.75 4.47
N VAL A 149 -2.28 -3.58 5.48
CA VAL A 149 -2.53 -3.27 6.91
C VAL A 149 -1.19 -3.33 7.65
N ASP A 150 -0.90 -2.29 8.42
CA ASP A 150 0.27 -2.24 9.31
C ASP A 150 0.08 -3.20 10.49
N LEU A 151 1.07 -4.05 10.73
CA LEU A 151 1.17 -4.87 11.93
C LEU A 151 2.41 -4.41 12.73
N PRO A 152 2.24 -3.55 13.75
CA PRO A 152 3.34 -3.11 14.61
C PRO A 152 4.06 -4.28 15.29
N PRO A 153 5.30 -4.07 15.78
CA PRO A 153 6.02 -5.09 16.55
C PRO A 153 5.19 -5.63 17.72
N GLY A 154 4.92 -6.93 17.72
CA GLY A 154 4.13 -7.61 18.75
C GLY A 154 2.61 -7.49 18.60
N ALA A 155 2.10 -6.92 17.50
CA ALA A 155 0.67 -6.96 17.19
C ALA A 155 0.20 -8.41 16.97
N ASP A 156 -0.97 -8.74 17.51
CA ASP A 156 -1.65 -10.01 17.28
C ASP A 156 -2.53 -9.93 16.03
N GLU A 157 -2.13 -10.63 14.98
CA GLU A 157 -2.85 -10.71 13.71
C GLU A 157 -4.03 -11.67 13.73
N ALA A 158 -4.15 -12.55 14.73
CA ALA A 158 -5.09 -13.66 14.70
C ALA A 158 -6.56 -13.23 14.49
N PRO A 159 -7.08 -12.18 15.17
CA PRO A 159 -8.45 -11.73 14.96
C PRO A 159 -8.74 -11.23 13.54
N PHE A 160 -7.72 -10.67 12.87
CA PHE A 160 -7.84 -10.19 11.50
C PHE A 160 -7.79 -11.38 10.53
N VAL A 161 -6.86 -12.31 10.74
CA VAL A 161 -6.74 -13.55 9.94
C VAL A 161 -8.00 -14.40 10.04
N GLU A 162 -8.58 -14.57 11.23
CA GLU A 162 -9.84 -15.30 11.44
C GLU A 162 -10.99 -14.74 10.59
N ALA A 163 -10.97 -13.44 10.30
CA ALA A 163 -11.95 -12.80 9.43
C ALA A 163 -11.68 -13.02 7.94
N LEU A 164 -10.41 -13.19 7.55
CA LEU A 164 -10.01 -13.41 6.16
C LEU A 164 -10.24 -14.85 5.71
N GLU A 165 -10.07 -15.82 6.61
CA GLU A 165 -10.14 -17.26 6.28
C GLU A 165 -11.44 -17.68 5.58
N PRO A 166 -12.65 -17.32 6.06
CA PRO A 166 -13.89 -17.69 5.37
C PRO A 166 -14.01 -17.05 3.98
N LEU A 167 -13.52 -15.82 3.83
CA LEU A 167 -13.55 -15.07 2.57
C LEU A 167 -12.56 -15.66 1.55
N ALA A 168 -11.38 -16.04 2.02
CA ALA A 168 -10.38 -16.75 1.21
C ALA A 168 -10.91 -18.12 0.76
N HIS A 169 -11.54 -18.88 1.67
CA HIS A 169 -12.13 -20.18 1.35
C HIS A 169 -13.29 -20.07 0.34
N ALA A 170 -14.06 -18.99 0.41
CA ALA A 170 -15.10 -18.68 -0.57
C ALA A 170 -14.56 -18.18 -1.93
N GLY A 171 -13.24 -17.96 -2.05
CA GLY A 171 -12.61 -17.44 -3.26
C GLY A 171 -12.84 -15.94 -3.48
N ALA A 172 -13.17 -15.19 -2.43
CA ALA A 172 -13.40 -13.74 -2.52
C ALA A 172 -12.09 -12.92 -2.48
N LEU A 173 -11.03 -13.47 -1.90
CA LEU A 173 -9.74 -12.79 -1.74
C LEU A 173 -8.56 -13.77 -1.63
N HIS A 174 -7.37 -13.22 -1.77
CA HIS A 174 -6.09 -13.82 -1.38
C HIS A 174 -5.44 -12.94 -0.32
N TRP A 175 -4.65 -13.53 0.59
CA TRP A 175 -3.94 -12.76 1.60
C TRP A 175 -2.59 -13.38 1.94
N GLU A 176 -1.69 -12.55 2.46
CA GLU A 176 -0.40 -12.93 3.00
C GLU A 176 0.03 -11.99 4.14
N ILE A 177 1.06 -12.41 4.88
CA ILE A 177 1.78 -11.54 5.81
C ILE A 177 3.25 -11.54 5.38
N ASP A 178 3.77 -10.35 5.07
CA ASP A 178 5.19 -10.11 4.80
C ASP A 178 5.88 -9.61 6.08
N SER A 179 7.03 -10.20 6.42
CA SER A 179 7.73 -9.99 7.71
C SER A 179 9.24 -9.99 7.62
#